data_AF-J9EP89-F1
#
_entry.id   AF-J9EP89-F1
#
_cell.length_a   1.000
_cell.length_b   1.000
_cell.length_c   1.000
_cell.angle_alpha   90.00
_cell.angle_beta   90.00
_cell.angle_gamma   90.00
#
_symmetry.space_group_name_H-M   'P 1'
#
loop_
_entity.id
_entity.type
_entity.pdbx_description
1 polymer ?
#
loop_
_entity_poly.entity_id
_entity_poly.type
_entity_poly.pdbx_seq_one_letter_code
_entity_poly.pdbx_strand_id
1 'polypeptide(L)'
;SIVRSGPINDNEQYDYIILTQPLKYPIMVLARDPADFENKYKEEVKTFLENQRFWHSSFSLKNNVLFLNTTDCFRTNQYNIGF
;
A
#
# COMPACT_ATOMS: atom_id res chain seq x y z
N SER A 1 -5.69 -6.04 11.53
CA SER A 1 -6.97 -5.33 11.44
C SER A 1 -6.98 -4.33 10.30
N ILE A 2 -8.14 -4.07 9.72
CA ILE A 2 -8.33 -3.04 8.69
C ILE A 2 -8.31 -1.66 9.36
N VAL A 3 -7.51 -0.74 8.83
CA VAL A 3 -7.40 0.64 9.31
C VAL A 3 -8.23 1.57 8.44
N ARG A 4 -8.19 1.36 7.12
CA ARG A 4 -8.88 2.18 6.12
C ARG A 4 -9.10 1.37 4.85
N SER A 5 -10.16 1.68 4.12
CA SER A 5 -10.41 1.20 2.76
C SER A 5 -10.45 2.38 1.78
N GLY A 6 -10.08 2.13 0.54
CA GLY A 6 -10.34 3.01 -0.59
C GLY A 6 -11.82 3.01 -0.99
N PRO A 7 -12.16 3.74 -2.08
CA PRO A 7 -13.51 3.71 -2.64
C PRO A 7 -13.84 2.35 -3.24
N ILE A 8 -15.14 2.11 -3.46
CA ILE A 8 -15.67 0.97 -4.21
C ILE A 8 -15.68 1.34 -5.69
N ASN A 9 -15.08 0.51 -6.54
CA ASN A 9 -15.06 0.68 -7.99
C ASN A 9 -16.29 0.10 -8.68
N ASP A 10 -16.34 0.22 -10.01
CA ASP A 10 -17.44 -0.25 -10.85
C ASP A 10 -17.68 -1.77 -10.77
N ASN A 11 -16.70 -2.54 -10.27
CA ASN A 11 -16.83 -3.98 -10.02
C ASN A 11 -17.34 -4.29 -8.60
N GLU A 12 -17.89 -3.30 -7.89
CA GLU A 12 -18.36 -3.40 -6.51
C GLU A 12 -17.27 -3.84 -5.52
N GLN A 13 -16.02 -3.50 -5.81
CA GLN A 13 -14.86 -3.91 -5.01
C GLN A 13 -14.06 -2.73 -4.49
N TYR A 14 -13.48 -2.84 -3.29
CA TYR A 14 -12.54 -1.83 -2.80
C TYR A 14 -11.27 -1.79 -3.65
N ASP A 15 -10.85 -0.57 -4.02
CA ASP A 15 -9.63 -0.33 -4.79
C ASP A 15 -8.36 -0.62 -4.00
N TYR A 16 -8.36 -0.31 -2.71
CA TYR A 16 -7.28 -0.66 -1.81
C TYR A 16 -7.75 -0.84 -0.37
N ILE A 17 -6.94 -1.51 0.44
CA ILE A 17 -7.11 -1.62 1.88
C ILE A 17 -5.79 -1.37 2.61
N ILE A 18 -5.86 -0.68 3.75
CA ILE A 18 -4.75 -0.49 4.66
C ILE A 18 -4.92 -1.43 5.84
N LEU A 19 -3.94 -2.32 6.03
CA LEU A 19 -3.91 -3.31 7.09
C LEU A 19 -2.82 -2.95 8.09
N THR A 20 -3.13 -3.15 9.37
CA THR A 20 -2.16 -3.06 10.46
C THR A 20 -2.12 -4.39 11.23
N GLN A 21 -0.94 -4.73 11.72
CA GLN A 21 -0.73 -5.84 12.63
C GLN A 21 -0.71 -5.35 14.10
N PRO A 22 -0.92 -6.24 15.08
CA PRO A 22 -0.62 -5.92 16.48
C PRO A 22 0.80 -5.34 16.59
N LEU A 23 0.99 -4.32 17.44
CA LEU A 23 2.21 -3.49 17.52
C LEU A 23 2.44 -2.50 16.36
N LYS A 24 1.42 -2.28 15.50
CA LYS A 24 1.38 -1.22 14.48
C LYS A 24 2.47 -1.32 13.39
N TYR A 25 3.19 -2.44 13.28
CA TYR A 25 4.24 -2.66 12.29
C TYR A 25 4.34 -4.13 11.87
N PRO A 26 4.54 -4.42 10.56
CA PRO A 26 4.43 -3.53 9.42
C PRO A 26 2.98 -3.06 9.15
N ILE A 27 2.87 -1.90 8.49
CA ILE A 27 1.63 -1.48 7.84
C ILE A 27 1.70 -1.94 6.39
N MET A 28 0.62 -2.51 5.90
CA MET A 28 0.52 -2.98 4.53
C MET A 28 -0.60 -2.26 3.81
N VAL A 29 -0.36 -1.86 2.56
CA VAL A 29 -1.39 -1.35 1.66
C VAL A 29 -1.53 -2.36 0.54
N LEU A 30 -2.71 -2.97 0.42
CA LEU A 30 -3.02 -3.90 -0.66
C LEU A 30 -3.89 -3.17 -1.66
N ALA A 31 -3.39 -2.99 -2.88
CA ALA A 31 -4.09 -2.39 -4.00
C ALA A 31 -4.60 -3.47 -4.96
N ARG A 32 -5.79 -3.28 -5.51
CA ARG A 32 -6.36 -4.19 -6.52
C ARG A 32 -5.64 -4.07 -7.85
N ASP A 33 -5.42 -2.83 -8.29
CA ASP A 33 -4.58 -2.50 -9.43
C ASP A 33 -3.46 -1.57 -8.95
N PRO A 34 -2.19 -2.02 -9.00
CA PRO A 34 -1.05 -1.21 -8.57
C PRO A 34 -0.87 0.09 -9.37
N ALA A 35 -1.14 0.08 -10.68
CA ALA A 35 -0.97 1.25 -11.53
C ALA A 35 -2.03 2.32 -11.21
N ASP A 36 -3.27 1.90 -11.04
CA ASP A 36 -4.35 2.80 -10.61
C ASP A 36 -4.10 3.36 -9.21
N PHE A 37 -3.59 2.53 -8.30
CA PHE A 37 -3.21 2.99 -6.97
C PHE A 37 -2.09 4.02 -7.00
N GLU A 38 -1.05 3.77 -7.79
CA GLU A 38 0.08 4.68 -7.95
C GLU A 38 -0.38 6.05 -8.49
N ASN A 39 -1.29 6.06 -9.46
CA ASN A 39 -1.78 7.28 -10.10
C ASN A 39 -2.82 8.04 -9.26
N LYS A 40 -3.71 7.33 -8.54
CA LYS A 40 -4.89 7.93 -7.90
C LYS A 40 -4.75 8.11 -6.39
N TYR A 41 -4.10 7.17 -5.68
CA TYR A 41 -4.22 7.06 -4.22
C TYR A 41 -2.89 7.14 -3.46
N LYS A 42 -1.75 7.01 -4.15
CA LYS A 42 -0.41 6.96 -3.53
C LYS A 42 -0.13 8.14 -2.60
N GLU A 43 -0.29 9.36 -3.08
CA GLU A 43 0.01 10.57 -2.28
C GLU A 43 -0.96 10.73 -1.10
N GLU A 44 -2.25 10.45 -1.31
CA GLU A 44 -3.25 10.53 -0.24
C GLU A 44 -2.95 9.51 0.88
N VAL A 45 -2.66 8.26 0.50
CA VAL A 45 -2.33 7.19 1.44
C VAL A 45 -1.02 7.49 2.16
N LYS A 46 -0.02 8.02 1.46
CA LYS A 46 1.24 8.46 2.07
C LYS A 46 1.00 9.52 3.15
N THR A 47 0.26 10.60 2.83
CA THR A 47 -0.08 11.64 3.80
C THR A 47 -0.86 11.08 4.99
N PHE A 48 -1.81 10.16 4.74
CA PHE A 48 -2.53 9.48 5.81
C PHE A 48 -1.58 8.70 6.74
N LEU A 49 -0.69 7.89 6.20
CA LEU A 49 0.25 7.08 6.97
C LEU A 49 1.24 7.93 7.77
N GLU A 50 1.73 9.03 7.19
CA GLU A 50 2.59 10.00 7.87
C GLU A 50 1.87 10.66 9.07
N ASN A 51 0.61 11.05 8.90
CA ASN A 51 -0.19 11.71 9.94
C ASN A 51 -0.56 10.80 11.12
N GLN A 52 -0.73 9.51 10.88
CA GLN A 52 -1.16 8.56 11.92
C GLN A 52 -0.08 8.25 12.96
N ARG A 53 1.15 8.76 12.80
CA ARG A 53 2.28 8.56 13.73
C ARG A 53 2.46 7.10 14.15
N PHE A 54 2.22 6.17 13.23
CA PHE A 54 2.49 4.74 13.47
C PHE A 54 3.99 4.43 13.63
N TRP A 55 4.85 5.45 13.52
CA TRP A 55 6.28 5.42 13.79
C TRP A 55 6.56 5.38 15.30
N HIS A 56 6.94 4.22 15.82
CA HIS A 56 7.60 4.16 17.12
C HIS A 56 8.95 4.90 17.02
N SER A 57 9.22 5.82 17.94
CA SER A 57 10.49 6.58 18.01
C SER A 57 11.74 5.69 18.13
N SER A 58 11.55 4.44 18.53
CA SER A 58 12.59 3.42 18.70
C SER A 58 13.13 2.83 17.39
N PHE A 59 12.42 2.99 16.26
CA PHE A 59 12.80 2.45 14.94
C PHE A 59 13.23 3.56 13.98
N SER A 60 14.05 4.49 14.45
CA SER A 60 14.54 5.65 13.69
C SER A 60 15.68 5.29 12.70
N LEU A 61 15.39 4.42 11.73
CA LEU A 61 16.30 4.11 10.62
C LEU A 61 15.58 4.40 9.30
N LYS A 62 15.65 5.66 8.85
CA LYS A 62 15.16 6.17 7.55
C LYS A 62 13.72 5.75 7.22
N ASN A 63 12.76 6.38 7.92
CA ASN A 63 11.34 6.04 7.95
C ASN A 63 10.52 6.66 6.81
N ASN A 64 11.00 6.59 5.56
CA ASN A 64 10.15 6.98 4.43
C ASN A 64 9.29 5.78 4.03
N VAL A 65 7.98 6.00 3.83
CA VAL A 65 7.12 5.00 3.18
C VAL A 65 7.72 4.73 1.81
N LEU A 66 8.32 3.55 1.64
CA LEU A 66 8.94 3.14 0.39
C LEU A 66 7.86 2.55 -0.49
N PHE A 67 7.44 3.31 -1.50
CA PHE A 67 6.68 2.76 -2.61
C PHE A 67 7.67 2.19 -3.63
N LEU A 68 7.57 0.89 -3.90
CA LEU A 68 8.31 0.25 -4.99
C LEU A 68 7.70 0.67 -6.33
N ASN A 69 8.53 0.74 -7.38
CA ASN A 69 8.05 1.09 -8.72
C ASN A 69 7.17 -0.06 -9.26
N THR A 70 5.92 0.24 -9.60
CA THR A 70 4.96 -0.76 -10.08
C THR A 70 5.38 -1.39 -11.41
N THR A 71 6.17 -0.69 -12.23
CA THR A 71 6.73 -1.19 -13.49
C THR A 71 7.55 -2.46 -13.29
N ASP A 72 8.25 -2.58 -12.17
CA ASP A 72 9.09 -3.75 -11.87
C ASP A 72 8.23 -5.00 -11.61
N CYS A 73 7.01 -4.84 -11.09
CA CYS A 73 6.06 -5.94 -10.87
C CYS A 73 5.59 -6.56 -12.20
N PHE A 74 5.31 -5.72 -13.21
CA PHE A 74 4.86 -6.21 -14.52
C PHE A 74 5.95 -7.01 -15.23
N ARG A 75 7.23 -6.61 -15.08
CA ARG A 75 8.36 -7.38 -15.63
C ARG A 75 8.47 -8.76 -15.00
N THR A 76 8.29 -8.89 -13.67
CA THR A 76 8.36 -10.20 -13.00
C THR A 76 7.17 -11.10 -13.36
N ASN A 77 5.95 -10.54 -13.48
CA ASN A 77 4.77 -11.33 -13.85
C ASN A 77 4.84 -11.88 -15.29
N GLN A 78 5.53 -11.20 -16.20
CA GLN A 78 5.78 -11.72 -17.56
C GLN A 78 6.60 -13.02 -17.58
N TYR A 79 7.35 -13.33 -16.52
CA TYR A 79 8.12 -14.58 -16.40
C TYR A 79 7.41 -15.65 -15.55
N ASN A 80 6.29 -15.35 -14.90
CA ASN A 80 5.52 -16.28 -14.07
C ASN A 80 4.27 -16.83 -14.79
N ILE A 81 4.17 -16.70 -16.12
CA ILE A 81 3.13 -17.32 -16.95
C ILE A 81 3.49 -18.78 -17.27
N GLY A 82 3.71 -19.59 -16.24
CA GLY A 82 3.97 -21.01 -16.43
C GLY A 82 4.38 -21.72 -15.17
N PHE A 83 3.39 -22.18 -14.40
CA PHE A 83 3.26 -23.56 -13.91
C PHE A 83 1.79 -23.82 -13.59
#